data_AF-A0A151NZK4-F1
#
_entry.id   AF-A0A151NZK4-F1
#
_cell.length_a   1.000
_cell.length_b   1.000
_cell.length_c   1.000
_cell.angle_alpha   90.00
_cell.angle_beta   90.00
_cell.angle_gamma   90.00
#
_symmetry.space_group_name_H-M   'P 1'
#
loop_
_entity.id
_entity.type
_entity.pdbx_description
1 polymer ?
#
loop_
_entity_poly.entity_id
_entity_poly.type
_entity_poly.pdbx_seq_one_letter_code
_entity_poly.pdbx_strand_id
1 'polypeptide(L)'
;MTQTTFTDLLHQLQTHLEFQDTDIYQALPANTHLALVLTKLAIPASLQYVEHLFGVGEATAGVAVLEVCGIFQDILADMFLHISNP
;
A
#
# COMPACT_ATOMS: atom_id res chain seq x y z
N MET A 1 -12.00 -9.83 3.23
CA MET A 1 -11.93 -9.24 1.88
C MET A 1 -12.03 -10.36 0.86
N THR A 2 -12.75 -10.17 -0.25
CA THR A 2 -12.82 -11.18 -1.33
C THR A 2 -11.66 -11.00 -2.30
N GLN A 3 -11.33 -12.05 -3.07
CA GLN A 3 -10.28 -11.98 -4.09
C GLN A 3 -10.57 -10.90 -5.14
N THR A 4 -11.84 -10.72 -5.52
CA THR A 4 -12.26 -9.72 -6.50
C THR A 4 -11.98 -8.30 -6.02
N THR A 5 -12.28 -8.00 -4.75
CA THR A 5 -11.99 -6.69 -4.14
C THR A 5 -10.48 -6.43 -4.08
N PHE A 6 -9.68 -7.46 -3.77
CA PHE A 6 -8.22 -7.31 -3.77
C PHE A 6 -7.68 -6.98 -5.16
N THR A 7 -8.13 -7.71 -6.19
CA THR A 7 -7.70 -7.46 -7.57
C THR A 7 -8.12 -6.08 -8.07
N ASP A 8 -9.32 -5.64 -7.71
CA ASP A 8 -9.81 -4.31 -8.08
C ASP A 8 -8.98 -3.20 -7.44
N LEU A 9 -8.69 -3.32 -6.13
CA LEU A 9 -7.79 -2.40 -5.43
C LEU A 9 -6.38 -2.41 -6.03
N LEU A 10 -5.86 -3.60 -6.37
CA LEU A 10 -4.56 -3.74 -7.01
C LEU A 10 -4.53 -2.99 -8.34
N HIS A 11 -5.57 -3.12 -9.18
CA HIS A 11 -5.64 -2.42 -10.46
C HIS A 11 -5.71 -0.90 -10.29
N GLN A 12 -6.53 -0.40 -9.35
CA GLN A 12 -6.63 1.04 -9.07
C GLN A 12 -5.33 1.63 -8.55
N LEU A 13 -4.60 0.85 -7.74
CA LEU A 13 -3.35 1.28 -7.11
C LEU A 13 -2.12 0.92 -7.93
N GLN A 14 -2.24 0.13 -9.00
CA GLN A 14 -1.09 -0.41 -9.74
C GLN A 14 -0.16 0.67 -10.25
N THR A 15 -0.70 1.76 -10.80
CA THR A 15 0.08 2.90 -11.31
C THR A 15 0.85 3.65 -10.23
N HIS A 16 0.43 3.52 -8.97
CA HIS A 16 1.09 4.14 -7.81
C HIS A 16 1.97 3.14 -7.04
N LEU A 17 1.71 1.84 -7.19
CA LEU A 17 2.45 0.74 -6.56
C LEU A 17 3.56 0.17 -7.45
N GLU A 18 3.56 0.48 -8.76
CA GLU A 18 4.67 0.23 -9.68
C GLU A 18 5.83 1.15 -9.31
N PHE A 19 6.51 0.80 -8.22
CA PHE A 19 7.76 1.42 -7.82
C PHE A 19 8.81 1.08 -8.87
N GLN A 20 9.48 2.09 -9.41
CA GLN A 20 10.61 1.86 -10.31
C GLN A 20 11.75 1.29 -9.48
N ASP A 21 12.30 0.15 -9.92
CA ASP A 21 13.55 -0.38 -9.39
C ASP A 21 14.57 0.76 -9.35
N THR A 22 14.96 1.16 -8.14
CA THR A 22 16.11 2.06 -7.99
C THR A 22 17.34 1.18 -7.93
N ASP A 23 18.47 1.61 -8.50
CA ASP A 23 19.72 0.81 -8.56
C ASP A 23 20.20 0.23 -7.20
N ILE A 24 19.61 0.67 -6.09
CA ILE A 24 19.96 0.33 -4.71
C ILE A 24 18.89 -0.56 -4.02
N TYR A 25 17.65 -0.59 -4.51
CA TYR A 25 16.53 -1.33 -3.89
C TYR A 25 15.67 -2.01 -4.96
N GLN A 26 15.55 -3.33 -4.83
CA GLN A 26 14.62 -4.11 -5.64
C GLN A 26 13.19 -3.76 -5.23
N ALA A 27 12.39 -3.28 -6.19
CA ALA A 27 11.01 -2.91 -5.96
C ALA A 27 10.21 -4.12 -5.50
N LEU A 28 9.45 -3.94 -4.42
CA LEU A 28 8.54 -4.98 -3.96
C LEU A 28 7.42 -5.13 -4.99
N PRO A 29 7.06 -6.35 -5.40
CA PRO A 29 5.94 -6.56 -6.31
C PRO A 29 4.66 -5.88 -5.78
N ALA A 30 3.91 -5.20 -6.65
CA ALA A 30 2.73 -4.40 -6.28
C ALA A 30 1.69 -5.20 -5.46
N ASN A 31 1.54 -6.50 -5.76
CA ASN A 31 0.70 -7.42 -5.00
C ASN A 31 1.19 -7.64 -3.57
N THR A 32 2.50 -7.81 -3.37
CA THR A 32 3.11 -7.96 -2.04
C THR A 32 3.02 -6.63 -1.28
N HIS A 33 3.19 -5.49 -1.96
CA HIS A 33 3.05 -4.16 -1.38
C HIS A 33 1.63 -3.93 -0.84
N LEU A 34 0.61 -4.20 -1.66
CA LEU A 34 -0.78 -4.08 -1.25
C LEU A 34 -1.15 -5.05 -0.12
N ALA A 35 -0.69 -6.30 -0.20
CA ALA A 35 -0.94 -7.30 0.83
C ALA A 35 -0.30 -6.91 2.19
N LEU A 36 0.92 -6.38 2.16
CA LEU A 36 1.63 -5.89 3.35
C LEU A 36 0.82 -4.79 4.04
N VAL A 37 0.39 -3.79 3.29
CA VAL A 37 -0.33 -2.65 3.85
C VAL A 37 -1.71 -3.05 4.35
N LEU A 38 -2.46 -3.83 3.58
CA LEU A 38 -3.76 -4.33 4.04
C LEU A 38 -3.63 -5.17 5.30
N THR A 39 -2.55 -5.94 5.44
CA THR A 39 -2.28 -6.70 6.66
C THR A 39 -1.96 -5.79 7.84
N LYS A 40 -1.16 -4.74 7.63
CA LYS A 40 -0.85 -3.75 8.66
C LYS A 40 -2.07 -2.93 9.09
N LEU A 41 -2.99 -2.64 8.17
CA LEU A 41 -4.22 -1.90 8.45
C LEU A 41 -5.31 -2.78 9.08
N ALA A 42 -5.41 -4.05 8.68
CA ALA A 42 -6.44 -4.97 9.18
C ALA A 42 -6.11 -5.52 10.58
N ILE A 43 -4.83 -5.64 10.92
CA ILE A 43 -4.37 -6.24 12.17
C ILE A 43 -3.66 -5.15 12.99
N PRO A 44 -4.03 -4.93 14.26
CA PRO A 44 -3.28 -4.06 15.18
C PRO A 44 -1.98 -4.74 15.64
N ALA A 45 -1.21 -5.29 14.70
CA ALA A 45 0.07 -5.92 14.93
C ALA A 45 1.20 -4.89 14.85
N SER A 46 2.32 -5.18 15.52
CA SER A 46 3.54 -4.39 15.37
C SER A 46 4.05 -4.45 13.92
N LEU A 47 4.81 -3.43 13.50
CA LEU A 47 5.45 -3.44 12.19
C LEU A 47 6.39 -4.65 12.05
N GLN A 48 7.10 -4.99 13.13
CA GLN A 48 7.96 -6.17 13.24
C GLN A 48 7.25 -7.50 12.90
N TYR A 49 5.97 -7.64 13.26
CA TYR A 49 5.19 -8.83 12.89
C TYR A 49 4.93 -8.89 11.38
N VAL A 50 4.61 -7.74 10.78
CA VAL A 50 4.36 -7.61 9.35
C VAL A 50 5.67 -7.81 8.57
N GLU A 51 6.78 -7.24 9.01
CA GLU A 51 8.11 -7.48 8.45
C GLU A 51 8.46 -8.96 8.40
N HIS A 52 8.29 -9.66 9.53
CA HIS A 52 8.52 -11.10 9.57
C HIS A 52 7.59 -11.86 8.61
N LEU A 53 6.31 -11.50 8.56
CA LEU A 53 5.33 -12.20 7.73
C LEU A 53 5.64 -12.08 6.23
N PHE A 54 6.12 -10.92 5.79
CA PHE A 54 6.41 -10.64 4.39
C PHE A 54 7.89 -10.81 4.03
N GLY A 55 8.76 -11.08 5.01
CA GLY A 55 10.21 -11.25 4.81
C GLY A 55 10.90 -9.98 4.33
N VAL A 56 10.37 -8.81 4.70
CA VAL A 56 10.90 -7.49 4.29
C VAL A 56 11.58 -6.79 5.48
N GLY A 57 12.52 -5.90 5.19
CA GLY A 57 13.15 -5.07 6.22
C GLY A 57 12.20 -4.00 6.76
N GLU A 58 12.44 -3.54 7.98
CA GLU A 58 11.68 -2.48 8.67
C GLU A 58 11.51 -1.22 7.81
N ALA A 59 12.59 -0.74 7.18
CA ALA A 59 12.53 0.42 6.30
C ALA A 59 11.59 0.20 5.10
N THR A 60 11.66 -0.98 4.47
CA THR A 60 10.80 -1.35 3.34
C THR A 60 9.34 -1.46 3.77
N ALA A 61 9.06 -2.09 4.92
CA ALA A 61 7.70 -2.18 5.45
C ALA A 61 7.14 -0.80 5.82
N GLY A 62 7.97 0.06 6.42
CA GLY A 62 7.59 1.43 6.78
C GLY A 62 7.25 2.28 5.57
N VAL A 63 8.11 2.28 4.55
CA VAL A 63 7.88 3.00 3.28
C VAL A 63 6.59 2.50 2.62
N ALA A 64 6.41 1.18 2.54
CA ALA A 64 5.21 0.59 1.93
C ALA A 64 3.92 1.08 2.59
N VAL A 65 3.88 1.06 3.92
CA VAL A 65 2.72 1.51 4.69
C VAL A 65 2.47 3.01 4.47
N LEU A 66 3.51 3.84 4.50
CA LEU A 66 3.36 5.28 4.31
C LEU A 66 2.87 5.64 2.91
N GLU A 67 3.43 5.04 1.87
CA GLU A 67 3.05 5.33 0.48
C GLU A 67 1.59 4.99 0.21
N VAL A 68 1.17 3.77 0.56
CA VAL A 68 -0.21 3.33 0.31
C VAL A 68 -1.19 4.12 1.18
N CYS A 69 -0.85 4.43 2.43
CA CYS A 69 -1.68 5.34 3.23
C CYS A 69 -1.77 6.73 2.60
N GLY A 70 -0.68 7.26 2.05
CA GLY A 70 -0.64 8.53 1.34
C GLY A 70 -1.54 8.51 0.10
N ILE A 71 -1.45 7.47 -0.73
CA ILE A 71 -2.31 7.30 -1.91
C ILE A 71 -3.79 7.20 -1.51
N PHE A 72 -4.12 6.44 -0.46
CA PHE A 72 -5.49 6.41 0.06
C PHE A 72 -5.94 7.78 0.54
N GLN A 73 -5.08 8.55 1.21
CA GLN A 73 -5.38 9.92 1.62
C GLN A 73 -5.62 10.81 0.40
N ASP A 74 -4.81 10.73 -0.65
CA ASP A 74 -4.94 11.53 -1.86
C ASP A 74 -6.23 11.20 -2.63
N ILE A 75 -6.56 9.91 -2.79
CA ILE A 75 -7.80 9.46 -3.43
C ILE A 75 -9.03 9.92 -2.62
N LEU A 76 -8.98 9.74 -1.29
CA LEU A 76 -10.07 10.20 -0.43
C LEU A 76 -10.17 11.73 -0.46
N ALA A 77 -9.05 12.44 -0.41
CA ALA A 77 -9.02 13.90 -0.48
C ALA A 77 -9.59 14.41 -1.80
N ASP A 78 -9.24 13.83 -2.94
CA ASP A 78 -9.80 14.21 -4.24
C ASP A 78 -11.32 13.97 -4.28
N MET A 79 -11.78 12.81 -3.80
CA MET A 79 -13.20 12.48 -3.70
C MET A 79 -13.97 13.45 -2.79
N PHE A 80 -13.43 13.80 -1.61
CA PHE A 80 -14.09 14.68 -0.65
C PHE A 80 -13.98 16.17 -1.00
N LEU A 81 -12.87 16.61 -1.60
CA LEU A 81 -12.68 17.98 -2.08
C LEU A 81 -13.55 18.25 -3.32
N HIS A 82 -13.72 17.27 -4.20
CA HIS A 82 -14.63 17.38 -5.36
C HIS A 82 -16.11 17.46 -4.94
N ILE A 83 -16.49 16.85 -3.80
CA ILE A 83 -17.84 16.99 -3.22
C ILE A 83 -18.06 18.37 -2.60
N SER A 84 -16.98 19.08 -2.24
CA SER A 84 -17.03 20.37 -1.53
C SER A 84 -16.99 21.59 -2.44
N ASN A 85 -16.89 21.40 -3.77
CA ASN A 85 -16.92 22.48 -4.76
C ASN A 85 -18.31 22.54 -5.43
N PRO A 86 -19.16 23.55 -5.13
CA PRO A 86 -20.51 23.69 -5.68
C PRO A 86 -20.55 24.10 -7.16
#